data_AF-A0A8S3JSF0-F1
#
_entry.id   AF-A0A8S3JSF0-F1
#
_cell.length_a   1.000
_cell.length_b   1.000
_cell.length_c   1.000
_cell.angle_alpha   90.00
_cell.angle_beta   90.00
_cell.angle_gamma   90.00
#
_symmetry.space_group_name_H-M   'P 1'
#
loop_
_entity.id
_entity.type
_entity.pdbx_description
1 polymer ?
#
loop_
_entity_poly.entity_id
_entity_poly.type
_entity_poly.pdbx_seq_one_letter_code
_entity_poly.pdbx_strand_id
1 'polypeptide(L)'
;MMKKDKGEEDSEEEEKPEEPQSYAGSPIVVDTKHRYFVGKDYSNPYEKDFVELEKYAEDCIDRTIVPRMPWHDEALVVFGKVARDVARHFIQRWNIHKCEKFLYEDSYPFLLPKTYDDPDDLRVKNWAEFLEARPF
;
A
#
# COMPACT_ATOMS: atom_id res chain seq x y z
N MET A 1 46.20 38.82 49.09
CA MET A 1 46.08 37.41 48.63
C MET A 1 44.65 36.94 48.88
N MET A 2 43.71 37.30 48.01
CA MET A 2 42.36 36.73 47.93
C MET A 2 41.99 36.78 46.45
N LYS A 3 41.88 35.60 45.81
CA LYS A 3 41.62 35.45 44.38
C LYS A 3 40.12 35.64 44.13
N LYS A 4 39.78 36.43 43.11
CA LYS A 4 38.43 36.51 42.52
C LYS A 4 38.32 35.37 41.52
N ASP A 5 37.40 34.44 41.75
CA ASP A 5 37.04 33.44 40.74
C ASP A 5 35.94 34.02 39.84
N LYS A 6 36.24 33.99 38.54
CA LYS A 6 35.39 34.43 37.43
C LYS A 6 34.32 33.38 37.17
N GLY A 7 33.13 33.84 36.77
CA GLY A 7 32.05 32.98 36.30
C GLY A 7 32.39 32.25 35.00
N GLU A 8 31.83 31.05 34.86
CA GLU A 8 31.69 30.33 33.61
C GLU A 8 30.24 30.48 33.15
N GLU A 9 30.06 31.11 31.99
CA GLU A 9 28.83 31.11 31.21
C GLU A 9 28.79 29.80 30.43
N ASP A 10 27.78 28.97 30.66
CA ASP A 10 27.51 27.78 29.84
C ASP A 10 27.00 28.26 28.47
N SER A 11 27.84 28.15 27.44
CA SER A 11 27.45 28.37 26.05
C SER A 11 26.78 27.10 25.52
N GLU A 12 25.46 27.15 25.33
CA GLU A 12 24.71 26.19 24.53
C GLU A 12 25.21 26.27 23.08
N GLU A 13 25.84 25.21 22.57
CA GLU A 13 26.21 25.11 21.16
C GLU A 13 24.93 24.93 20.32
N GLU A 14 24.51 25.99 19.62
CA GLU A 14 23.48 25.91 18.59
C GLU A 14 23.94 24.99 17.45
N GLU A 15 23.37 23.80 17.38
CA GLU A 15 23.56 22.86 16.28
C GLU A 15 22.95 23.46 15.00
N LYS A 16 23.81 23.84 14.06
CA LYS A 16 23.41 24.47 12.80
C LYS A 16 22.66 23.45 11.92
N PRO A 17 21.54 23.82 11.25
CA PRO A 17 20.85 22.90 10.37
C PRO A 17 21.75 22.53 9.18
N GLU A 18 21.99 21.25 8.97
CA GLU A 18 22.69 20.78 7.76
C GLU A 18 21.83 21.04 6.52
N GLU A 19 22.40 21.70 5.51
CA GLU A 19 21.74 21.88 4.22
C GLU A 19 21.55 20.51 3.54
N PRO A 20 20.38 20.23 2.93
CA PRO A 20 20.16 18.95 2.26
C PRO A 20 21.09 18.84 1.05
N GLN A 21 22.08 17.95 1.15
CA GLN A 21 22.94 17.58 0.03
C GLN A 21 22.06 16.98 -1.08
N SER A 22 22.20 17.50 -2.29
CA SER A 22 21.49 17.00 -3.47
C SER A 22 22.19 15.75 -3.99
N TYR A 23 21.64 14.58 -3.65
CA TYR A 23 22.17 13.31 -4.15
C TYR A 23 21.50 12.97 -5.49
N ALA A 24 22.24 13.21 -6.58
CA ALA A 24 21.93 12.65 -7.88
C ALA A 24 22.08 11.12 -7.82
N GLY A 25 20.96 10.39 -7.96
CA GLY A 25 20.91 8.92 -7.92
C GLY A 25 19.95 8.41 -6.84
N SER A 26 18.65 8.49 -7.13
CA SER A 26 17.52 8.43 -6.20
C SER A 26 17.59 7.34 -5.11
N PRO A 27 17.75 7.74 -3.83
CA PRO A 27 17.16 7.01 -2.73
C PRO A 27 15.73 7.53 -2.55
N ILE A 28 14.76 6.62 -2.48
CA ILE A 28 13.42 6.93 -1.98
C ILE A 28 13.62 7.71 -0.68
N VAL A 29 13.18 8.98 -0.65
CA VAL A 29 13.08 9.72 0.60
C VAL A 29 11.97 9.03 1.38
N VAL A 30 12.33 7.97 2.09
CA VAL A 30 11.47 7.36 3.08
C VAL A 30 11.43 8.41 4.17
N ASP A 31 10.39 9.25 4.15
CA ASP A 31 10.02 10.03 5.30
C ASP A 31 9.84 9.04 6.47
N THR A 32 10.85 8.97 7.32
CA THR A 32 10.93 8.02 8.43
C THR A 32 9.83 8.26 9.47
N LYS A 33 9.10 9.38 9.39
CA LYS A 33 7.97 9.69 10.27
C LYS A 33 6.63 9.11 9.79
N HIS A 34 6.46 8.78 8.51
CA HIS A 34 5.16 8.38 7.95
C HIS A 34 5.21 7.01 7.26
N ARG A 35 5.59 5.98 8.04
CA ARG A 35 5.87 4.62 7.55
C ARG A 35 4.68 3.87 6.93
N TYR A 36 3.44 4.27 7.19
CA TYR A 36 2.26 3.48 6.82
C TYR A 36 1.63 3.86 5.48
N PHE A 37 1.68 5.14 5.10
CA PHE A 37 0.99 5.66 3.91
C PHE A 37 1.99 6.47 3.08
N VAL A 38 2.58 5.84 2.07
CA VAL A 38 3.66 6.41 1.25
C VAL A 38 3.11 7.03 -0.02
N GLY A 39 3.57 8.22 -0.38
CA GLY A 39 3.14 8.91 -1.59
C GLY A 39 1.63 9.07 -1.64
N LYS A 40 1.03 8.62 -2.75
CA LYS A 40 -0.41 8.75 -2.99
C LYS A 40 -1.29 7.94 -2.04
N ASP A 41 -0.73 7.00 -1.29
CA ASP A 41 -1.48 6.30 -0.26
C ASP A 41 -1.86 7.25 0.91
N TYR A 42 -1.12 8.36 1.09
CA TYR A 42 -1.57 9.46 1.93
C TYR A 42 -2.55 10.35 1.16
N SER A 43 -3.84 10.13 1.39
CA SER A 43 -4.90 10.80 0.62
C SER A 43 -6.03 11.34 1.50
N ASN A 44 -6.68 12.37 0.97
CA ASN A 44 -7.92 12.92 1.48
C ASN A 44 -8.79 13.31 0.27
N PRO A 45 -9.66 12.42 -0.22
CA PRO A 45 -10.46 12.66 -1.44
C PRO A 45 -11.43 13.83 -1.34
N TYR A 46 -11.74 14.31 -0.12
CA TYR A 46 -12.54 15.52 0.07
C TYR A 46 -11.74 16.79 -0.26
N GLU A 47 -10.44 16.79 0.03
CA GLU A 47 -9.54 17.91 -0.23
C GLU A 47 -9.03 17.89 -1.67
N LYS A 48 -8.59 16.72 -2.14
CA LYS A 48 -8.06 16.56 -3.50
C LYS A 48 -8.11 15.10 -3.94
N ASP A 49 -8.52 14.89 -5.19
CA ASP A 49 -8.49 13.57 -5.83
C ASP A 49 -7.06 13.22 -6.32
N PHE A 50 -6.85 11.96 -6.68
CA PHE A 50 -5.58 11.50 -7.21
C PHE A 50 -5.26 12.16 -8.56
N VAL A 51 -4.03 12.64 -8.69
CA VAL A 51 -3.48 13.22 -9.93
C VAL A 51 -2.16 12.55 -10.26
N GLU A 52 -1.70 12.52 -11.51
CA GLU A 52 -0.38 12.02 -11.93
C GLU A 52 -0.01 10.62 -11.37
N LEU A 53 -0.92 9.64 -11.51
CA LEU A 53 -0.80 8.31 -10.88
C LEU A 53 0.50 7.56 -11.21
N GLU A 54 1.17 7.91 -12.31
CA GLU A 54 2.48 7.37 -12.69
C GLU A 54 3.55 7.70 -11.64
N LYS A 55 3.41 8.84 -10.94
CA LYS A 55 4.26 9.27 -9.83
C LYS A 55 3.67 8.79 -8.50
N TYR A 56 3.59 7.48 -8.33
CA TYR A 56 2.91 6.85 -7.18
C TYR A 56 3.56 7.16 -5.82
N ALA A 57 4.88 7.41 -5.81
CA ALA A 57 5.66 7.69 -4.61
C ALA A 57 5.61 9.16 -4.16
N GLU A 58 5.05 10.06 -4.95
CA GLU A 58 4.90 11.48 -4.63
C GLU A 58 3.53 11.75 -4.01
N ASP A 59 3.47 12.61 -3.00
CA ASP A 59 2.21 12.95 -2.33
C ASP A 59 1.29 13.78 -3.24
N CYS A 60 -0.02 13.57 -3.11
CA CYS A 60 -1.01 14.44 -3.77
C CYS A 60 -1.31 15.72 -2.98
N ILE A 61 -1.07 15.70 -1.67
CA ILE A 61 -1.44 16.73 -0.69
C ILE A 61 -0.28 16.96 0.29
N ASP A 62 -0.19 18.19 0.82
CA ASP A 62 0.82 18.53 1.83
C ASP A 62 0.43 17.97 3.20
N ARG A 63 1.20 16.99 3.68
CA ARG A 63 0.98 16.30 4.96
C ARG A 63 1.07 17.21 6.19
N THR A 64 1.74 18.35 6.08
CA THR A 64 1.90 19.28 7.20
C THR A 64 0.66 20.13 7.46
N ILE A 65 -0.23 20.22 6.47
CA ILE A 65 -1.42 21.07 6.49
C ILE A 65 -2.69 20.24 6.44
N VAL A 66 -2.73 19.22 5.57
CA VAL A 66 -3.92 18.43 5.30
C VAL A 66 -3.77 17.04 5.91
N PRO A 67 -4.56 16.70 6.95
CA PRO A 67 -4.58 15.34 7.45
C PRO A 67 -5.20 14.40 6.42
N ARG A 68 -4.71 13.16 6.36
CA ARG A 68 -5.37 12.10 5.57
C ARG A 68 -6.80 11.86 6.07
N MET A 69 -7.67 11.44 5.16
CA MET A 69 -8.99 10.92 5.53
C MET A 69 -8.84 9.45 5.97
N PRO A 70 -9.30 9.05 7.17
CA PRO A 70 -9.33 7.65 7.54
C PRO A 70 -10.27 6.83 6.66
N TRP A 71 -9.90 5.58 6.41
CA TRP A 71 -10.71 4.62 5.67
C TRP A 71 -11.16 3.55 6.66
N HIS A 72 -12.47 3.35 6.77
CA HIS A 72 -13.07 2.32 7.61
C HIS A 72 -13.91 1.41 6.71
N ASP A 73 -13.58 0.12 6.70
CA ASP A 73 -14.21 -0.87 5.83
C ASP A 73 -14.23 -2.23 6.51
N GLU A 74 -15.15 -3.08 6.08
CA GLU A 74 -15.28 -4.46 6.55
C GLU A 74 -15.11 -5.43 5.38
N ALA A 75 -14.26 -6.43 5.56
CA ALA A 75 -14.03 -7.46 4.57
C ALA A 75 -14.10 -8.85 5.20
N LEU A 76 -14.46 -9.84 4.39
CA LEU A 76 -14.49 -11.25 4.78
C LEU A 76 -13.70 -12.10 3.79
N VAL A 77 -13.26 -13.26 4.26
CA VAL A 77 -12.62 -14.29 3.44
C VAL A 77 -13.44 -15.58 3.51
N VAL A 78 -13.62 -16.22 2.35
CA VAL A 78 -14.30 -17.51 2.22
C VAL A 78 -13.35 -18.53 1.59
N PHE A 79 -13.51 -19.79 1.95
CA PHE A 79 -12.66 -20.88 1.49
C PHE A 79 -13.47 -21.97 0.78
N GLY A 80 -12.78 -22.80 -0.01
CA GLY A 80 -13.34 -23.96 -0.69
C GLY A 80 -14.42 -23.62 -1.71
N LYS A 81 -15.51 -24.39 -1.70
CA LYS A 81 -16.60 -24.31 -2.71
C LYS A 81 -17.19 -22.91 -2.88
N VAL A 82 -17.34 -22.16 -1.78
CA VAL A 82 -17.89 -20.79 -1.83
C VAL A 82 -16.94 -19.83 -2.55
N ALA A 83 -15.62 -19.98 -2.34
CA ALA A 83 -14.64 -19.20 -3.09
C ALA A 83 -14.70 -19.50 -4.60
N ARG A 84 -15.05 -20.74 -4.99
CA ARG A 84 -15.25 -21.10 -6.40
C ARG A 84 -16.50 -20.44 -7.01
N ASP A 85 -17.50 -20.15 -6.21
CA ASP A 85 -18.69 -19.43 -6.69
C ASP A 85 -18.35 -17.96 -6.97
N VAL A 86 -17.53 -17.34 -6.12
CA VAL A 86 -16.94 -16.02 -6.39
C VAL A 86 -16.06 -16.05 -7.66
N ALA A 87 -15.24 -17.09 -7.83
CA ALA A 87 -14.44 -17.27 -9.04
C ALA A 87 -15.30 -17.46 -10.29
N ARG A 88 -16.41 -18.21 -10.21
CA ARG A 88 -17.39 -18.36 -11.30
C ARG A 88 -17.97 -17.02 -11.73
N HIS A 89 -18.34 -16.17 -10.77
CA HIS A 89 -18.83 -14.82 -11.06
C HIS A 89 -17.78 -14.00 -11.84
N PHE A 90 -16.51 -14.05 -11.41
CA PHE A 90 -15.41 -13.39 -12.13
C PHE A 90 -15.25 -13.94 -13.56
N ILE A 91 -15.23 -15.26 -13.72
CA ILE A 91 -15.07 -15.94 -15.02
C ILE A 91 -16.18 -15.55 -15.99
N GLN A 92 -17.43 -15.49 -15.52
CA GLN A 92 -18.56 -15.06 -16.35
C GLN A 92 -18.34 -13.63 -16.87
N ARG A 93 -18.01 -12.69 -15.97
CA ARG A 93 -17.78 -11.29 -16.35
C ARG A 93 -16.58 -11.14 -17.29
N TRP A 94 -15.50 -11.86 -17.03
CA TRP A 94 -14.32 -11.88 -17.88
C TRP A 94 -14.65 -12.37 -19.29
N ASN A 95 -15.32 -13.52 -19.41
CA ASN A 95 -15.67 -14.11 -20.70
C ASN A 95 -16.66 -13.24 -21.49
N ILE A 96 -17.63 -12.60 -20.81
CA ILE A 96 -18.53 -11.62 -21.45
C ILE A 96 -17.72 -10.44 -21.99
N HIS A 97 -16.86 -9.84 -21.17
CA HIS A 97 -16.05 -8.69 -21.60
C HIS A 97 -15.11 -9.04 -22.75
N LYS A 98 -14.50 -10.24 -22.71
CA LYS A 98 -13.72 -10.77 -23.83
C LYS A 98 -14.58 -10.87 -25.09
N CYS A 99 -15.76 -11.47 -25.03
CA CYS A 99 -16.65 -11.56 -26.20
C CYS A 99 -17.02 -10.18 -26.76
N GLU A 100 -17.25 -9.19 -25.90
CA GLU A 100 -17.71 -7.85 -26.32
C GLU A 100 -16.61 -6.98 -26.92
N LYS A 101 -15.36 -7.11 -26.44
CA LYS A 101 -14.28 -6.16 -26.76
C LYS A 101 -13.01 -6.80 -27.32
N PHE A 102 -12.76 -8.07 -27.03
CA PHE A 102 -11.48 -8.75 -27.26
C PHE A 102 -11.66 -10.17 -27.80
N LEU A 103 -12.70 -10.39 -28.61
CA LEU A 103 -13.11 -11.74 -29.04
C LEU A 103 -11.99 -12.48 -29.76
N TYR A 104 -11.29 -11.79 -30.66
CA TYR A 104 -10.22 -12.33 -31.51
C TYR A 104 -8.81 -12.09 -30.95
N GLU A 105 -8.70 -11.50 -29.76
CA GLU A 105 -7.41 -11.23 -29.15
C GLU A 105 -7.00 -12.43 -28.29
N ASP A 106 -6.03 -13.19 -28.76
CA ASP A 106 -5.58 -14.43 -28.13
C ASP A 106 -4.80 -14.18 -26.82
N SER A 107 -4.27 -12.98 -26.62
CA SER A 107 -3.58 -12.62 -25.37
C SER A 107 -4.50 -12.63 -24.14
N TYR A 108 -5.82 -12.53 -24.34
CA TYR A 108 -6.82 -12.69 -23.28
C TYR A 108 -7.52 -14.04 -23.44
N PRO A 109 -7.20 -15.07 -22.65
CA PRO A 109 -7.84 -16.38 -22.79
C PRO A 109 -9.27 -16.36 -22.26
N PHE A 110 -10.12 -17.25 -22.77
CA PHE A 110 -11.36 -17.59 -22.07
C PHE A 110 -11.02 -18.36 -20.79
N LEU A 111 -11.71 -18.04 -19.71
CA LEU A 111 -11.54 -18.69 -18.43
C LEU A 111 -12.58 -19.79 -18.26
N LEU A 112 -12.18 -20.87 -17.58
CA LEU A 112 -13.05 -22.01 -17.26
C LEU A 112 -13.10 -22.20 -15.74
N PRO A 113 -14.29 -22.49 -15.18
CA PRO A 113 -14.41 -22.71 -13.75
C PRO A 113 -13.82 -24.06 -13.35
N LYS A 114 -13.16 -24.10 -12.18
CA LYS A 114 -12.72 -25.36 -11.58
C LYS A 114 -13.94 -26.19 -11.14
N THR A 115 -13.86 -27.50 -11.30
CA THR A 115 -14.92 -28.46 -10.90
C THR A 115 -15.13 -28.45 -9.39
N TYR A 116 -16.26 -28.88 -8.83
CA TYR A 116 -16.40 -28.90 -7.36
C TYR A 116 -15.72 -30.10 -6.68
N ASP A 117 -15.36 -31.13 -7.46
CA ASP A 117 -14.87 -32.42 -6.97
C ASP A 117 -13.35 -32.49 -6.86
N ASP A 118 -12.74 -31.36 -6.52
CA ASP A 118 -11.29 -31.25 -6.42
C ASP A 118 -10.80 -31.65 -5.02
N PRO A 119 -10.02 -32.74 -4.89
CA PRO A 119 -9.53 -33.20 -3.59
C PRO A 119 -8.60 -32.20 -2.88
N ASP A 120 -8.02 -31.24 -3.61
CA ASP A 120 -7.16 -30.20 -3.05
C ASP A 120 -7.94 -29.01 -2.45
N ASP A 121 -9.27 -28.94 -2.63
CA ASP A 121 -10.12 -27.81 -2.19
C ASP A 121 -10.26 -27.71 -0.66
N LEU A 122 -9.77 -28.71 0.06
CA LEU A 122 -9.84 -28.83 1.52
C LEU A 122 -8.50 -28.49 2.20
N ARG A 123 -7.50 -27.97 1.48
CA ARG A 123 -6.17 -27.70 2.04
C ARG A 123 -6.13 -26.57 3.07
N VAL A 124 -7.09 -25.64 3.05
CA VAL A 124 -7.20 -24.56 4.03
C VAL A 124 -8.60 -24.59 4.62
N LYS A 125 -8.71 -25.17 5.80
CA LYS A 125 -9.99 -25.40 6.50
C LYS A 125 -10.30 -24.32 7.53
N ASN A 126 -9.31 -23.54 7.93
CA ASN A 126 -9.45 -22.50 8.92
C ASN A 126 -8.42 -21.38 8.75
N TRP A 127 -8.61 -20.31 9.51
CA TRP A 127 -7.76 -19.13 9.51
C TRP A 127 -6.31 -19.41 9.95
N ALA A 128 -6.07 -20.39 10.83
CA ALA A 128 -4.71 -20.72 11.27
C ALA A 128 -3.90 -21.39 10.14
N GLU A 129 -4.50 -22.35 9.44
CA GLU A 129 -3.90 -22.99 8.26
C GLU A 129 -3.63 -21.98 7.13
N PHE A 130 -4.50 -20.98 6.98
CA PHE A 130 -4.29 -19.89 6.01
C PHE A 130 -3.06 -19.03 6.35
N LEU A 131 -2.84 -18.73 7.63
CA LEU A 131 -1.70 -17.92 8.08
C LEU A 131 -0.39 -18.71 7.97
N GLU A 132 -0.40 -20.00 8.27
CA GLU A 132 0.77 -20.89 8.16
C GLU A 132 1.18 -21.15 6.71
N ALA A 133 0.23 -21.14 5.77
CA ALA A 133 0.50 -21.37 4.35
C ALA A 133 1.18 -20.17 3.64
N ARG A 134 1.43 -19.05 4.31
CA ARG A 134 2.11 -17.90 3.73
C ARG A 134 3.62 -17.96 3.97
N PRO A 135 4.45 -17.99 2.90
CA PRO A 135 5.83 -17.58 3.03
C PRO A 135 5.83 -16.04 3.06
N PHE A 136 6.01 -15.46 4.25
CA PHE A 136 6.52 -14.09 4.34
C PHE A 136 8.04 -14.14 4.36
#